data_AF-A0A3D4NEQ6-F1
#
_entry.id   AF-A0A3D4NEQ6-F1
#
_cell.length_a   1.000
_cell.length_b   1.000
_cell.length_c   1.000
_cell.angle_alpha   90.00
_cell.angle_beta   90.00
_cell.angle_gamma   90.00
#
_symmetry.space_group_name_H-M   'P 1'
#
loop_
_entity.id
_entity.type
_entity.pdbx_description
1 polymer ?
#
loop_
_entity_poly.entity_id
_entity_poly.type
_entity_poly.pdbx_seq_one_letter_code
_entity_poly.pdbx_strand_id
1 'polypeptide(L)'
;MKIMICGRCGGGEFVDRGEYRVCQYCNTQYQKTSEDVTKKASNIALENDITMLLRKCRDDPVNAHRYANLVLDIDPGNIEAINYLKRK
;
A
#
# COMPACT_ATOMS: atom_id res chain seq x y z
N MET A 1 25.15 1.44 13.30
CA MET A 1 24.21 2.17 14.19
C MET A 1 23.67 3.35 13.40
N LYS A 2 22.36 3.40 13.11
CA LYS A 2 21.75 4.59 12.47
C LYS A 2 21.37 5.57 13.56
N ILE A 3 22.07 6.69 13.63
CA ILE A 3 21.80 7.77 14.58
C ILE A 3 20.69 8.62 13.97
N MET A 4 19.53 8.65 14.60
CA MET A 4 18.44 9.51 14.15
C MET A 4 18.68 10.90 14.73
N ILE A 5 18.73 11.92 13.87
CA ILE A 5 19.00 13.31 14.26
C ILE A 5 17.78 14.17 13.93
N CYS A 6 17.50 15.15 14.77
CA CYS A 6 16.39 16.07 14.57
C CYS A 6 16.72 16.99 13.39
N GLY A 7 15.93 16.91 12.32
CA GLY A 7 16.11 17.80 11.16
C GLY A 7 15.88 19.28 11.44
N ARG A 8 15.29 19.65 12.60
CA ARG A 8 15.06 21.05 12.98
C ARG A 8 16.17 21.64 13.84
N CYS A 9 16.72 20.89 14.79
CA CYS A 9 17.69 21.42 15.77
C CYS A 9 19.00 20.63 15.85
N GLY A 10 19.17 19.56 15.07
CA GLY A 10 20.37 18.72 15.12
C GLY A 10 20.49 17.85 16.38
N GLY A 11 19.48 17.85 17.26
CA GLY A 11 19.49 17.07 18.50
C GLY A 11 19.38 15.56 18.25
N GLY A 12 20.11 14.77 19.03
CA GLY A 12 20.11 13.30 18.96
C GLY A 12 19.16 12.62 19.97
N GLU A 13 18.54 13.39 20.87
CA GLU A 13 17.66 12.83 21.91
C GLU A 13 16.18 13.05 21.60
N PHE A 14 15.43 11.96 21.69
CA PHE A 14 13.99 11.91 21.45
C PHE A 14 13.29 11.20 22.60
N VAL A 15 12.06 11.63 22.88
CA VAL A 15 11.16 11.00 23.85
C VAL A 15 10.00 10.39 23.10
N ASP A 16 9.84 9.09 23.26
CA ASP A 16 8.75 8.32 22.70
C ASP A 16 7.47 8.49 23.54
N ARG A 17 6.44 9.09 22.94
CA ARG A 17 5.09 9.21 23.50
C ARG A 17 4.10 8.42 22.65
N GLY A 18 4.20 7.09 22.73
CA GLY A 18 3.31 6.17 22.01
C GLY A 18 3.38 6.33 20.50
N GLU A 19 2.41 7.07 19.94
CA GLU A 19 2.19 7.30 18.50
C GLU A 19 3.09 8.38 17.89
N TYR A 20 3.77 9.17 18.72
CA TYR A 20 4.70 10.19 18.25
C TYR A 20 5.97 10.18 19.10
N ARG A 21 7.07 10.62 18.50
CA ARG A 21 8.33 10.86 19.19
C ARG A 21 8.61 12.36 19.16
N VAL A 22 9.06 12.91 20.28
CA VAL A 22 9.27 14.35 20.43
C VAL A 22 10.75 14.59 20.66
N CYS A 23 11.36 15.49 19.92
CA CYS A 23 12.73 15.91 20.20
C CYS A 23 12.79 16.65 21.54
N GLN A 24 13.70 16.26 22.44
CA GLN A 24 13.87 16.89 23.75
C GLN A 24 14.30 18.36 23.67
N TYR A 25 15.00 18.73 22.59
CA TYR A 25 15.63 20.04 22.47
C TYR A 25 14.72 21.12 21.90
N CYS A 26 13.95 20.79 20.86
CA CYS A 26 13.12 21.76 20.15
C CYS A 26 11.63 21.42 20.20
N ASN A 27 11.26 20.39 20.97
CA ASN A 27 9.89 19.88 21.10
C ASN A 27 9.22 19.54 19.76
N THR A 28 10.02 19.29 18.71
CA THR A 28 9.49 18.92 17.39
C THR A 28 8.92 17.52 17.47
N GLN A 29 7.64 17.41 17.15
CA GLN A 29 6.90 16.16 17.11
C GLN A 29 7.15 15.49 15.76
N TYR A 30 7.66 14.27 15.81
CA TYR A 30 7.78 13.37 14.67
C TYR A 30 6.75 12.27 14.88
N GLN A 31 5.81 12.15 13.96
CA GLN A 31 4.87 11.04 14.01
C GLN A 31 5.67 9.75 13.83
N LYS A 32 5.52 8.81 14.77
CA LYS A 32 6.00 7.45 14.55
C LYS A 32 4.96 6.81 13.65
N THR A 33 5.03 7.14 12.37
CA THR A 33 4.20 6.45 11.41
C THR A 33 4.59 4.99 11.51
N SER A 34 3.64 4.18 11.93
CA SER A 34 3.62 2.72 11.76
C SER A 34 3.57 2.35 10.27
N GLU A 35 4.32 3.08 9.43
CA GLU A 35 4.45 2.95 7.99
C GLU A 35 5.88 2.60 7.58
N ASP A 36 6.81 2.49 8.54
CA ASP A 36 8.08 1.76 8.37
C ASP A 36 7.88 0.24 8.57
N VAL A 37 6.75 -0.27 8.07
CA VAL A 37 6.60 -1.68 7.65
C VAL A 37 6.29 -1.65 6.16
N THR A 38 7.28 -1.24 5.38
CA THR A 38 7.77 -1.74 4.09
C THR A 38 6.94 -2.80 3.31
N LYS A 39 5.61 -2.71 3.26
CA LYS A 39 4.73 -3.61 2.49
C LYS A 39 3.52 -2.95 1.81
N LYS A 40 3.09 -1.75 2.21
CA LYS A 40 1.85 -1.16 1.67
C LYS A 40 1.99 -0.34 0.39
N ALA A 41 3.18 0.18 0.06
CA ALA A 41 3.33 0.97 -1.17
C ALA A 41 3.22 0.12 -2.45
N SER A 42 3.64 -1.15 -2.44
CA SER A 42 3.44 -2.06 -3.58
C SER A 42 2.03 -2.69 -3.61
N ASN A 43 1.40 -2.88 -2.44
CA ASN A 43 0.07 -3.49 -2.37
C ASN A 43 -1.03 -2.54 -2.85
N ILE A 44 -0.93 -1.24 -2.55
CA ILE A 44 -1.92 -0.26 -3.01
C ILE A 44 -1.92 -0.13 -4.54
N ALA A 45 -0.75 -0.25 -5.19
CA ALA A 45 -0.66 -0.27 -6.65
C ALA A 45 -1.33 -1.53 -7.22
N LEU A 46 -1.00 -2.72 -6.70
CA LEU A 46 -1.58 -3.99 -7.16
C LEU A 46 -3.11 -4.07 -6.93
N GLU A 47 -3.60 -3.59 -5.79
CA GLU A 47 -5.05 -3.50 -5.51
C GLU A 47 -5.75 -2.53 -6.46
N ASN A 48 -5.07 -1.45 -6.87
CA ASN A 48 -5.56 -0.52 -7.88
C ASN A 48 -5.62 -1.18 -9.27
N ASP A 49 -4.56 -1.90 -9.66
CA ASP A 49 -4.49 -2.63 -10.92
C ASP A 49 -5.59 -3.70 -11.04
N ILE A 50 -5.81 -4.50 -9.99
CA ILE A 50 -6.90 -5.49 -9.93
C ILE A 50 -8.26 -4.80 -10.11
N THR A 51 -8.50 -3.70 -9.37
CA THR A 51 -9.76 -2.95 -9.46
C THR A 51 -9.99 -2.38 -10.86
N MET A 52 -8.93 -1.86 -11.50
CA MET A 52 -9.00 -1.33 -12.86
C MET A 52 -9.29 -2.43 -13.88
N LEU A 53 -8.65 -3.60 -13.76
CA LEU A 53 -8.87 -4.75 -14.63
C LEU A 53 -10.29 -5.32 -14.48
N LEU A 54 -10.79 -5.47 -13.25
CA LEU A 54 -12.17 -5.90 -13.00
C LEU A 54 -13.20 -4.91 -13.56
N ARG A 55 -12.91 -3.60 -13.49
CA ARG A 55 -13.75 -2.58 -14.14
C ARG A 55 -13.76 -2.74 -15.65
N LYS A 56 -12.61 -3.01 -16.28
CA LYS A 56 -12.53 -3.32 -17.73
C LYS A 56 -13.30 -4.58 -18.10
N CYS A 57 -13.36 -5.60 -17.24
CA CYS A 57 -14.22 -6.77 -17.46
C CYS A 57 -15.71 -6.41 -17.54
N ARG A 58 -16.16 -5.36 -16.84
CA ARG A 58 -17.55 -4.89 -16.86
C ARG A 58 -17.85 -4.02 -18.07
N ASP A 59 -16.89 -3.17 -18.44
CA ASP A 59 -17.01 -2.20 -19.53
C ASP A 59 -16.89 -2.87 -20.91
N ASP A 60 -15.97 -3.83 -21.04
CA ASP A 60 -15.74 -4.56 -22.29
C ASP A 60 -15.92 -6.09 -22.07
N PRO A 61 -17.16 -6.60 -22.20
CA PRO A 61 -17.45 -8.03 -21.99
C PRO A 61 -16.78 -8.93 -23.04
N VAL A 62 -16.42 -8.38 -24.22
CA VAL A 62 -15.75 -9.12 -25.30
C VAL A 62 -14.33 -9.51 -24.89
N ASN A 63 -13.60 -8.63 -24.21
CA ASN A 63 -12.26 -8.88 -23.69
C ASN A 63 -12.23 -9.19 -22.19
N ALA A 64 -13.38 -9.29 -21.51
CA ALA A 64 -13.47 -9.59 -20.08
C ALA A 64 -12.69 -10.85 -19.68
N HIS A 65 -12.67 -11.88 -20.54
CA HIS A 65 -11.89 -13.08 -20.30
C HIS A 65 -10.37 -12.79 -20.25
N ARG A 66 -9.85 -11.89 -21.09
CA ARG A 66 -8.43 -11.50 -21.08
C ARG A 66 -8.08 -10.72 -19.82
N TYR A 67 -8.90 -9.74 -19.44
CA TYR A 67 -8.68 -8.95 -18.23
C TYR A 67 -8.78 -9.80 -16.96
N ALA A 68 -9.73 -10.75 -16.90
CA ALA A 68 -9.84 -11.69 -15.79
C ALA A 68 -8.60 -12.58 -15.65
N ASN A 69 -7.99 -13.03 -16.75
CA ASN A 69 -6.72 -13.77 -16.70
C ASN A 69 -5.58 -12.92 -16.12
N LEU A 70 -5.50 -11.63 -16.48
CA LEU A 70 -4.51 -10.71 -15.90
C LEU A 70 -4.72 -10.50 -14.40
N VAL A 71 -5.97 -10.43 -13.94
CA VAL A 71 -6.28 -10.36 -12.50
C VAL A 71 -5.81 -11.62 -11.78
N LEU A 72 -6.00 -12.81 -12.37
CA LEU A 72 -5.60 -14.08 -11.75
C LEU A 72 -4.09 -14.32 -11.76
N ASP A 73 -3.35 -13.68 -12.68
CA ASP A 73 -1.89 -13.66 -12.67
C ASP A 73 -1.35 -12.88 -11.46
N ILE A 74 -2.07 -11.82 -11.07
CA ILE A 74 -1.73 -10.97 -9.91
C ILE A 74 -2.28 -11.56 -8.60
N ASP A 75 -3.54 -11.99 -8.61
CA ASP A 75 -4.29 -12.53 -7.47
C ASP A 75 -5.02 -13.82 -7.90
N PRO A 76 -4.36 -14.99 -7.85
CA PRO A 76 -4.95 -16.25 -8.30
C PRO A 76 -6.17 -16.69 -7.47
N GLY A 77 -6.38 -16.10 -6.30
CA GLY A 77 -7.54 -16.31 -5.43
C GLY A 77 -8.76 -15.46 -5.78
N ASN A 78 -8.69 -14.62 -6.81
CA ASN A 78 -9.74 -13.64 -7.09
C ASN A 78 -11.04 -14.28 -7.60
N ILE A 79 -12.05 -14.36 -6.72
CA ILE A 79 -13.34 -15.00 -7.02
C ILE A 79 -14.09 -14.25 -8.13
N GLU A 80 -14.00 -12.91 -8.18
CA GLU A 80 -14.63 -12.11 -9.23
C GLU A 80 -14.04 -12.45 -10.61
N ALA A 81 -12.72 -12.49 -10.73
CA ALA A 81 -12.07 -12.85 -11.98
C ALA A 81 -12.40 -14.29 -12.43
N ILE A 82 -12.42 -15.26 -11.50
CA ILE A 82 -12.84 -16.65 -11.80
C ILE A 82 -14.28 -16.67 -12.34
N ASN A 83 -15.17 -15.85 -11.79
CA ASN A 83 -16.56 -15.78 -12.23
C ASN A 83 -16.68 -15.28 -13.68
N TYR A 84 -15.83 -14.33 -14.10
CA TYR A 84 -15.77 -13.89 -15.50
C TYR A 84 -15.28 -14.98 -16.45
N LEU A 85 -14.46 -15.93 -16.00
CA LEU A 85 -14.03 -17.07 -16.82
C LEU A 85 -15.09 -18.17 -16.92
N LYS A 86 -15.98 -18.29 -15.92
CA LYS A 86 -17.06 -19.29 -15.87
C LYS A 86 -18.34 -18.87 -16.59
N ARG A 87 -18.55 -17.56 -16.77
CA ARG A 87 -19.67 -17.02 -17.55
C ARG A 87 -19.37 -17.19 -19.05
N LYS A 88 -19.56 -18.40 -19.55
CA LYS A 88 -19.56 -18.73 -20.98
C LYS A 88 -20.97 -19.12 -21.42
#